data_AF-X1BYY9-F1
#
_entry.id   AF-X1BYY9-F1
#
_cell.length_a   1.000
_cell.length_b   1.000
_cell.length_c   1.000
_cell.angle_alpha   90.00
_cell.angle_beta   90.00
_cell.angle_gamma   90.00
#
_symmetry.space_group_name_H-M   'P 1'
#
loop_
_entity.id
_entity.type
_entity.pdbx_description
1 polymer ?
#
loop_
_entity_poly.entity_id
_entity_poly.type
_entity_poly.pdbx_seq_one_letter_code
_entity_poly.pdbx_strand_id
1 'polypeptide(L)' 'MMSEKIGKMGIDTIDCQIMDLIQKAPSLTHTEIATHVNRSQPTVGMRIRKLEKLGVLKYQAG' A
#
# COMPACT_ATOMS: atom_id res chain seq x y z
N MET A 1 7.52 18.32 5.23
CA MET A 1 8.08 18.08 3.88
C MET A 1 7.61 16.77 3.22
N MET A 2 7.59 15.61 3.91
CA MET A 2 7.04 14.36 3.33
C MET A 2 5.50 14.34 3.25
N SER A 3 4.79 14.81 4.28
CA SER A 3 3.32 14.77 4.33
C SER A 3 2.62 15.60 3.24
N GLU A 4 3.23 16.70 2.79
CA GLU A 4 2.69 17.55 1.70
C GLU A 4 2.86 16.93 0.30
N LYS A 5 3.87 16.05 0.11
CA LYS A 5 4.08 15.35 -1.17
C LYS A 5 3.04 14.25 -1.39
N ILE A 6 2.56 13.61 -0.33
CA ILE A 6 1.63 12.47 -0.37
C ILE A 6 0.24 12.92 -0.86
N GLY A 7 -0.25 14.07 -0.35
CA GLY A 7 -1.54 14.64 -0.77
C GLY A 7 -1.60 15.04 -2.26
N LYS A 8 -0.46 15.45 -2.85
CA LYS A 8 -0.40 15.79 -4.29
C LYS A 8 -0.33 14.58 -5.22
N MET A 9 0.02 13.39 -4.72
CA MET A 9 0.15 12.16 -5.53
C MET A 9 -1.13 11.32 -5.53
N GLY A 10 -2.22 11.81 -4.93
CA GLY A 10 -3.48 11.07 -4.82
C GLY A 10 -3.38 9.83 -3.92
N ILE A 11 -2.40 9.79 -3.02
CA ILE A 11 -2.22 8.72 -2.04
C ILE A 11 -3.10 9.03 -0.83
N ASP A 12 -3.95 8.08 -0.43
CA ASP A 12 -4.85 8.24 0.71
C ASP A 12 -4.35 7.49 1.97
N THR A 13 -5.10 7.60 3.06
CA THR A 13 -4.77 6.95 4.33
C THR A 13 -4.64 5.43 4.22
N ILE A 14 -5.46 4.78 3.38
CA ILE A 14 -5.41 3.33 3.18
C ILE A 14 -4.13 2.96 2.45
N ASP A 15 -3.74 3.74 1.45
CA ASP A 15 -2.48 3.54 0.73
C ASP A 15 -1.28 3.65 1.69
N CYS A 16 -1.27 4.63 2.59
CA CYS A 16 -0.24 4.77 3.62
C CYS A 16 -0.20 3.55 4.58
N GLN A 17 -1.35 3.05 5.01
CA GLN A 17 -1.43 1.86 5.87
C GLN A 17 -0.91 0.60 5.17
N ILE A 18 -1.26 0.41 3.89
CA ILE A 18 -0.76 -0.71 3.08
C ILE A 18 0.77 -0.64 2.97
N MET A 19 1.34 0.54 2.69
CA MET A 19 2.79 0.71 2.62
C MET A 19 3.48 0.40 3.95
N ASP A 20 2.92 0.89 5.06
CA ASP A 20 3.46 0.65 6.41
C ASP A 20 3.46 -0.85 6.76
N LEU A 21 2.38 -1.57 6.45
CA LEU A 21 2.29 -3.02 6.64
C LEU A 21 3.33 -3.79 5.83
N ILE A 22 3.48 -3.45 4.55
CA ILE A 22 4.46 -4.10 3.65
C ILE A 22 5.90 -3.83 4.13
N GLN A 23 6.19 -2.60 4.58
CA GLN A 23 7.52 -2.25 5.09
C GLN A 23 7.85 -2.95 6.42
N LYS A 24 6.87 -3.09 7.31
CA LYS A 24 7.04 -3.74 8.62
C LYS A 24 7.06 -5.26 8.53
N ALA A 25 6.27 -5.85 7.63
CA ALA A 25 6.09 -7.28 7.49
C ALA A 25 5.95 -7.64 6.00
N PRO A 26 7.07 -7.72 5.26
CA PRO A 26 7.06 -7.95 3.80
C PRO A 26 6.55 -9.34 3.40
N SER A 27 6.43 -10.27 4.35
CA SER A 27 5.85 -11.60 4.12
C SER A 27 4.32 -11.63 4.17
N LEU A 28 3.66 -10.51 4.53
CA LEU A 28 2.20 -10.47 4.57
C LEU A 28 1.62 -10.64 3.17
N THR A 29 0.68 -11.58 3.05
CA THR A 29 -0.09 -11.79 1.84
C THR A 29 -1.09 -10.65 1.63
N HIS A 30 -1.56 -10.47 0.40
CA HIS A 30 -2.64 -9.50 0.12
C HIS A 30 -3.91 -9.77 0.94
N THR A 31 -4.18 -11.03 1.29
CA THR A 31 -5.33 -11.42 2.12
C THR A 31 -5.17 -10.91 3.54
N GLU A 32 -3.99 -11.09 4.15
CA GLU A 32 -3.73 -10.60 5.50
C GLU A 32 -3.74 -9.06 5.55
N ILE A 33 -3.11 -8.40 4.56
CA ILE A 33 -3.16 -6.93 4.43
C ILE A 33 -4.61 -6.45 4.35
N ALA A 34 -5.46 -7.12 3.55
CA ALA A 34 -6.89 -6.83 3.43
C ALA A 34 -7.62 -6.90 4.77
N THR A 35 -7.33 -7.92 5.59
CA THR A 35 -7.86 -8.02 6.96
C THR A 35 -7.40 -6.84 7.82
N HIS A 36 -6.12 -6.46 7.78
CA HIS A 36 -5.59 -5.36 8.59
C HIS A 36 -6.19 -3.98 8.23
N VAL A 37 -6.43 -3.72 6.94
CA VAL A 37 -6.95 -2.42 6.48
C VAL A 37 -8.47 -2.39 6.27
N ASN A 38 -9.16 -3.47 6.65
CA ASN A 38 -10.60 -3.65 6.48
C ASN A 38 -11.07 -3.37 5.04
N ARG A 39 -10.43 -4.01 4.06
CA ARG A 39 -10.78 -3.92 2.64
C ARG A 39 -10.77 -5.30 2.00
N SER A 40 -11.33 -5.42 0.80
CA SER A 40 -11.25 -6.66 0.04
C SER A 40 -9.84 -6.86 -0.52
N GLN A 41 -9.41 -8.11 -0.65
CA GLN A 41 -8.13 -8.47 -1.26
C GLN A 41 -7.96 -7.89 -2.68
N PRO A 42 -8.99 -7.88 -3.56
CA PRO A 42 -8.88 -7.21 -4.86
C PRO A 42 -8.62 -5.70 -4.75
N THR A 43 -9.25 -5.03 -3.77
CA THR A 43 -9.03 -3.59 -3.52
C THR A 43 -7.59 -3.32 -3.10
N VAL A 44 -7.03 -4.16 -2.23
CA VAL A 44 -5.63 -4.06 -1.81
C VAL A 44 -4.70 -4.27 -3.00
N GLY A 45 -4.93 -5.29 -3.83
CA GLY A 45 -4.12 -5.54 -5.02
C GLY A 45 -4.12 -4.38 -6.02
N MET A 46 -5.26 -3.72 -6.22
CA MET A 46 -5.33 -2.51 -7.06
C MET A 46 -4.51 -1.35 -6.48
N ARG A 47 -4.55 -1.17 -5.15
CA ARG A 47 -3.83 -0.10 -4.45
C ARG A 47 -2.32 -0.33 -4.45
N ILE A 48 -1.86 -1.56 -4.22
CA ILE A 48 -0.44 -1.92 -4.35
C ILE A 48 0.06 -1.58 -5.77
N ARG A 49 -0.66 -2.01 -6.81
CA ARG A 49 -0.32 -1.68 -8.21
C ARG A 49 -0.27 -0.19 -8.49
N LYS A 50 -1.19 0.59 -7.91
CA LYS A 50 -1.17 2.06 -8.02
C LYS A 50 0.11 2.63 -7.40
N LEU A 51 0.48 2.16 -6.21
CA LEU A 51 1.67 2.63 -5.48
C LEU A 51 2.98 2.24 -6.16
N GLU A 52 3.05 1.06 -6.78
CA GLU A 52 4.15 0.64 -7.64
C GLU A 52 4.30 1.56 -8.85
N LYS A 53 3.18 1.87 -9.55
CA LYS A 53 3.18 2.77 -10.71
C LYS A 53 3.60 4.20 -10.36
N LEU A 54 3.27 4.66 -9.16
CA LEU A 54 3.72 5.95 -8.63
C LEU A 54 5.20 5.94 -8.19
N GLY A 55 5.85 4.77 -8.17
CA GLY A 55 7.25 4.61 -7.75
C GLY A 55 7.46 4.77 -6.25
N VAL A 56 6.39 4.83 -5.46
CA VAL A 56 6.46 5.02 -4.00
C VAL A 56 6.54 3.70 -3.23
N LEU A 57 6.17 2.60 -3.88
CA LEU A 57 6.29 1.24 -3.33
C LEU A 57 7.16 0.40 -4.27
N LYS A 58 8.32 -0.03 -3.79
CA LYS A 58 9.10 -1.09 -4.43
C LYS A 58 8.68 -2.41 -3.81
N TYR A 59 7.69 -3.05 -4.41
CA TYR A 59 7.26 -4.37 -4.00
C TYR A 59 8.10 -5.40 -4.77
N GLN A 60 8.85 -6.23 -4.06
CA GLN A 60 9.39 -7.46 -4.63
C GLN A 60 8.40 -8.56 -4.32
N ALA A 61 7.83 -9.16 -5.36
CA ALA A 61 7.07 -10.38 -5.20
C ALA A 61 7.99 -11.45 -4.61
N GLY A 62 7.60 -12.01 -3.46
CA GLY A 62 8.05 -13.33 -3.05
C GLY A 62 7.34 -14.39 -3.88
#